data_AF-A0A495U0X8-F1
#
_entry.id   AF-A0A495U0X8-F1
#
_cell.length_a   1.000
_cell.length_b   1.000
_cell.length_c   1.000
_cell.angle_alpha   90.00
_cell.angle_beta   90.00
_cell.angle_gamma   90.00
#
_symmetry.space_group_name_H-M   'P 1'
#
loop_
_entity.id
_entity.type
_entity.pdbx_description
1 polymer ?
#
loop_
_entity_poly.entity_id
_entity_poly.type
_entity_poly.pdbx_seq_one_letter_code
_entity_poly.pdbx_strand_id
1 'polypeptide(L)'
;MPLSSPVSRQLRHRRAIRAEAYERADGLWDVEACLTDEKPRDVELASGVRPNGQPIHELWLRITIDRKLNVVDAEASSDWVPYPGLCQVSNPAYRALIGLNLHHNFRRDVARLLGGTTGCTHLTELCAILPTAAIQAFAGDVWDTGDSNGGTRGASAGSGDESSNSTGEHSNDKPPFQLGRCHALRFDGEAVQQFYPRWYGHAPRSADRAASSGEGGNASGMNDGSGNEVQSNSQTEGNHA
;
A
#
# COMPACT_ATOMS: atom_id res chain seq x y z
N MET A 1 -4.28 -8.74 22.75
CA MET A 1 -3.47 -9.81 23.37
C MET A 1 -2.04 -9.65 22.89
N PRO A 2 -1.02 -9.62 23.79
CA PRO A 2 0.38 -9.63 23.37
C PRO A 2 0.74 -10.97 22.72
N LEU A 3 1.83 -10.98 21.94
CA LEU A 3 2.41 -12.23 21.44
C LEU A 3 2.80 -13.14 22.62
N SER A 4 2.78 -14.46 22.40
CA SER A 4 3.28 -15.42 23.39
C SER A 4 4.76 -15.18 23.71
N SER A 5 5.19 -15.58 24.90
CA SER A 5 6.61 -15.50 25.30
C SER A 5 7.49 -16.25 24.30
N PRO A 6 8.52 -15.61 23.72
CA PRO A 6 9.42 -16.27 22.78
C PRO A 6 10.44 -17.14 23.52
N VAL A 7 11.04 -18.09 22.79
CA VAL A 7 12.28 -18.76 23.22
C VAL A 7 13.45 -17.77 23.24
N SER A 8 14.56 -18.14 23.89
CA SER A 8 15.79 -17.33 23.92
C SER A 8 16.25 -16.99 22.50
N ARG A 9 16.57 -15.71 22.26
CA ARG A 9 16.93 -15.16 20.95
C ARG A 9 17.75 -13.88 21.08
N GLN A 10 18.45 -13.51 20.02
CA GLN A 10 19.21 -12.26 19.92
C GLN A 10 18.67 -11.38 18.80
N LEU A 11 18.63 -10.07 19.01
CA LEU A 11 18.33 -9.12 17.94
C LEU A 11 19.48 -9.15 16.92
N ARG A 12 19.15 -9.31 15.63
CA ARG A 12 20.15 -9.34 14.55
C ARG A 12 20.01 -8.19 13.55
N HIS A 13 18.78 -7.70 13.41
CA HIS A 13 18.40 -6.64 12.49
C HIS A 13 17.10 -6.02 12.99
N ARG A 14 16.96 -4.72 12.79
CA ARG A 14 15.73 -3.97 13.00
C ARG A 14 15.42 -3.24 11.70
N ARG A 15 14.21 -3.46 11.19
CA ARG A 15 13.61 -2.63 10.16
C ARG A 15 12.42 -1.90 10.77
N ALA A 16 12.32 -0.61 10.50
CA ALA A 16 11.14 0.18 10.77
C ALA A 16 10.63 0.76 9.45
N ILE A 17 9.33 0.65 9.22
CA ILE A 17 8.66 1.36 8.14
C ILE A 17 7.60 2.25 8.78
N ARG A 18 7.68 3.55 8.52
CA ARG A 18 6.69 4.54 8.93
C ARG A 18 6.01 5.10 7.68
N ALA A 19 4.71 5.34 7.75
CA ALA A 19 3.99 6.14 6.77
C ALA A 19 3.12 7.17 7.47
N GLU A 20 3.15 8.39 6.97
CA GLU A 20 2.43 9.56 7.46
C GLU A 20 1.65 10.16 6.29
N ALA A 21 0.41 10.57 6.54
CA ALA A 21 -0.46 11.14 5.53
C ALA A 21 -0.88 12.55 5.95
N TYR A 22 -0.86 13.48 5.00
CA TYR A 22 -1.09 14.90 5.22
C TYR A 22 -2.07 15.44 4.19
N GLU A 23 -3.15 16.09 4.62
CA GLU A 23 -3.98 16.91 3.73
C GLU A 23 -3.26 18.22 3.42
N ARG A 24 -3.23 18.61 2.15
CA ARG A 24 -2.65 19.86 1.67
C ARG A 24 -3.71 20.93 1.52
N ALA A 25 -3.29 22.19 1.57
CA ALA A 25 -4.15 23.35 1.39
C ALA A 25 -4.81 23.42 -0.02
N ASP A 26 -4.23 22.76 -1.03
CA ASP A 26 -4.77 22.66 -2.39
C ASP A 26 -5.76 21.49 -2.59
N GLY A 27 -6.09 20.76 -1.51
CA GLY A 27 -7.02 19.63 -1.53
C GLY A 27 -6.42 18.31 -2.04
N LEU A 28 -5.11 18.29 -2.33
CA LEU A 28 -4.35 17.06 -2.55
C LEU A 28 -3.86 16.49 -1.20
N TRP A 29 -3.30 15.29 -1.25
CA TRP A 29 -2.79 14.61 -0.05
C TRP A 29 -1.37 14.12 -0.30
N ASP A 30 -0.47 14.34 0.64
CA ASP A 30 0.86 13.73 0.62
C ASP A 30 0.86 12.49 1.52
N VAL A 31 1.46 11.40 1.03
CA VAL A 31 1.77 10.22 1.83
C VAL A 31 3.28 10.05 1.81
N GLU A 32 3.92 10.28 2.96
CA GLU A 32 5.36 10.13 3.15
C GLU A 32 5.63 8.81 3.84
N ALA A 33 6.47 7.97 3.23
CA ALA A 33 6.91 6.71 3.80
C ALA A 33 8.43 6.69 3.99
N CYS A 34 8.89 6.16 5.11
CA CYS A 34 10.29 6.05 5.47
C CYS A 34 10.62 4.60 5.85
N LEU A 35 11.69 4.05 5.28
CA LEU A 35 12.27 2.76 5.69
C LEU A 35 13.62 3.03 6.37
N THR A 36 13.75 2.55 7.60
CA THR A 36 15.01 2.59 8.35
C THR A 36 15.47 1.16 8.66
N ASP A 37 16.70 0.83 8.28
CA ASP A 37 17.35 -0.43 8.60
C ASP A 37 18.53 -0.22 9.55
N GLU A 38 18.53 -0.91 10.68
CA GLU A 38 19.59 -0.86 11.68
C GLU A 38 20.07 -2.27 12.06
N LYS A 39 21.30 -2.34 12.58
CA LYS A 39 21.85 -3.54 13.22
C LYS A 39 22.31 -3.18 14.64
N PRO A 40 22.16 -4.09 15.62
CA PRO A 40 22.51 -3.82 17.02
C PRO A 40 24.01 -3.99 17.29
N ARG A 41 24.84 -3.64 16.30
CA ARG A 41 26.30 -3.78 16.28
C ARG A 41 26.86 -2.96 15.12
N ASP A 42 28.16 -2.70 15.17
CA ASP A 42 28.89 -2.10 14.05
C ASP A 42 28.83 -3.02 12.82
N VAL A 43 28.76 -2.41 11.65
CA VAL A 43 28.61 -3.09 10.37
C VAL A 43 29.71 -2.64 9.44
N GLU A 44 30.54 -3.59 9.01
CA GLU A 44 31.50 -3.37 7.94
C GLU A 44 30.74 -3.25 6.61
N LEU A 45 30.79 -2.08 5.99
CA LEU A 45 30.27 -1.83 4.65
C LEU A 45 31.43 -1.48 3.70
N ALA A 46 31.20 -1.60 2.40
CA ALA A 46 32.19 -1.18 1.39
C ALA A 46 32.57 0.31 1.52
N SER A 47 31.66 1.14 2.07
CA SER A 47 31.85 2.56 2.33
C SER A 47 32.50 2.88 3.69
N GLY A 48 32.83 1.85 4.48
CA GLY A 48 33.41 1.96 5.82
C GLY A 48 32.49 1.41 6.91
N VAL A 49 32.95 1.50 8.17
CA VAL A 49 32.20 1.02 9.33
C VAL A 49 30.96 1.90 9.54
N ARG A 50 29.79 1.28 9.63
CA ARG A 50 28.57 1.89 10.15
C ARG A 50 28.45 1.57 11.65
N PRO A 51 28.57 2.55 12.55
CA PRO A 51 28.45 2.34 13.98
C PRO A 51 27.07 1.80 14.39
N ASN A 52 27.04 1.03 15.49
CA ASN A 52 25.82 0.60 16.14
C ASN A 52 24.88 1.79 16.42
N GLY A 53 23.60 1.62 16.09
CA GLY A 53 22.57 2.64 16.26
C GLY A 53 22.50 3.66 15.13
N GLN A 54 23.38 3.61 14.12
CA GLN A 54 23.20 4.38 12.88
C GLN A 54 22.49 3.55 11.81
N PRO A 55 21.61 4.17 11.00
CA PRO A 55 20.96 3.50 9.88
C PRO A 55 21.96 3.00 8.82
N ILE A 56 21.74 1.78 8.36
CA ILE A 56 22.31 1.24 7.12
C ILE A 56 21.53 1.79 5.93
N HIS A 57 20.21 1.80 6.04
CA HIS A 57 19.28 2.43 5.11
C HIS A 57 18.41 3.43 5.85
N GLU A 58 18.20 4.60 5.27
CA GLU A 58 17.14 5.53 5.63
C GLU A 58 16.67 6.16 4.34
N LEU A 59 15.53 5.66 3.85
CA LEU A 59 15.04 5.93 2.52
C LEU A 59 13.62 6.45 2.61
N TRP A 60 13.34 7.48 1.83
CA TRP A 60 12.09 8.20 1.84
C TRP A 60 11.40 8.09 0.48
N LEU A 61 10.08 7.94 0.52
CA LEU A 61 9.22 8.02 -0.65
C LEU A 61 8.00 8.87 -0.28
N ARG A 62 7.84 9.99 -0.96
CA ARG A 62 6.63 10.80 -0.91
C ARG A 62 5.84 10.59 -2.20
N ILE A 63 4.55 10.37 -2.07
CA ILE A 63 3.60 10.50 -3.17
C ILE A 63 2.58 11.58 -2.85
N THR A 64 2.19 12.36 -3.85
CA THR A 64 1.02 13.23 -3.78
C THR A 64 -0.13 12.56 -4.51
N ILE A 65 -1.30 12.49 -3.90
CA ILE A 65 -2.50 11.88 -4.47
C ILE A 65 -3.69 12.84 -4.50
N ASP A 66 -4.55 12.64 -5.50
CA ASP A 66 -5.88 13.25 -5.51
C ASP A 66 -6.89 12.45 -4.66
N ARG A 67 -8.12 12.99 -4.51
CA ARG A 67 -9.21 12.32 -3.77
C ARG A 67 -9.71 11.02 -4.43
N LYS A 68 -9.28 10.71 -5.65
CA LYS A 68 -9.55 9.45 -6.35
C LYS A 68 -8.40 8.45 -6.19
N LEU A 69 -7.40 8.76 -5.36
CA LEU A 69 -6.19 7.98 -5.12
C LEU A 69 -5.26 7.86 -6.35
N ASN A 70 -5.36 8.78 -7.31
CA ASN A 70 -4.37 8.86 -8.39
C ASN A 70 -3.13 9.57 -7.88
N VAL A 71 -1.96 9.02 -8.18
CA VAL A 71 -0.67 9.66 -7.90
C VAL A 71 -0.45 10.79 -8.91
N VAL A 72 -0.34 12.01 -8.41
CA VAL A 72 -0.12 13.22 -9.22
C VAL A 72 1.32 13.73 -9.14
N ASP A 73 2.05 13.38 -8.09
CA ASP A 73 3.50 13.59 -7.98
C ASP A 73 4.16 12.49 -7.14
N ALA A 74 5.46 12.30 -7.31
CA ALA A 74 6.26 11.35 -6.55
C ALA A 74 7.72 11.79 -6.45
N GLU A 75 8.29 11.62 -5.26
CA GLU A 75 9.68 11.96 -4.93
C GLU A 75 10.29 10.89 -4.02
N ALA A 76 11.54 10.51 -4.30
CA ALA A 76 12.29 9.59 -3.46
C ALA A 76 13.61 10.24 -2.99
N SER A 77 13.97 10.01 -1.73
CA SER A 77 15.27 10.36 -1.16
C SER A 77 15.93 9.13 -0.54
N SER A 78 17.26 9.12 -0.53
CA SER A 78 18.06 8.04 0.04
C SER A 78 19.20 8.66 0.86
N ASP A 79 18.94 8.84 2.16
CA ASP A 79 19.77 9.64 3.06
C ASP A 79 20.91 8.80 3.65
N TRP A 80 20.56 7.61 4.16
CA TRP A 80 21.54 6.61 4.58
C TRP A 80 21.53 5.44 3.61
N VAL A 81 22.70 5.08 3.08
CA VAL A 81 22.88 4.00 2.11
C VAL A 81 24.22 3.29 2.29
N PRO A 82 24.34 2.03 1.85
CA PRO A 82 25.61 1.30 1.85
C PRO A 82 26.58 1.78 0.75
N TYR A 83 26.07 2.30 -0.36
CA TYR A 83 26.87 2.77 -1.50
C TYR A 83 26.53 4.24 -1.85
N PRO A 84 27.12 5.22 -1.12
CA PRO A 84 26.87 6.64 -1.35
C PRO A 84 27.13 7.07 -2.79
N GLY A 85 26.21 7.86 -3.36
CA GLY A 85 26.25 8.32 -4.74
C GLY A 85 25.72 7.30 -5.76
N LEU A 86 25.70 6.00 -5.45
CA LEU A 86 25.25 4.95 -6.36
C LEU A 86 23.81 4.52 -6.06
N CYS A 87 23.44 4.34 -4.80
CA CYS A 87 22.07 3.97 -4.42
C CYS A 87 21.06 5.07 -4.79
N GLN A 88 21.47 6.34 -4.74
CA GLN A 88 20.64 7.50 -5.07
C GLN A 88 20.27 7.58 -6.55
N VAL A 89 21.02 6.91 -7.44
CA VAL A 89 20.80 6.96 -8.90
C VAL A 89 19.41 6.44 -9.28
N SER A 90 18.83 5.53 -8.49
CA SER A 90 17.47 5.04 -8.71
C SER A 90 16.37 5.99 -8.24
N ASN A 91 16.66 7.02 -7.44
CA ASN A 91 15.62 7.88 -6.86
C ASN A 91 14.70 8.51 -7.94
N PRO A 92 15.22 9.06 -9.06
CA PRO A 92 14.35 9.63 -10.10
C PRO A 92 13.43 8.62 -10.79
N ALA A 93 13.75 7.32 -10.76
CA ALA A 93 12.91 6.28 -11.36
C ALA A 93 11.52 6.21 -10.72
N TYR A 94 11.40 6.57 -9.45
CA TYR A 94 10.13 6.55 -8.71
C TYR A 94 9.12 7.61 -9.20
N ARG A 95 9.52 8.54 -10.07
CA ARG A 95 8.57 9.39 -10.81
C ARG A 95 7.64 8.57 -11.72
N ALA A 96 8.00 7.33 -12.07
CA ALA A 96 7.12 6.39 -12.78
C ALA A 96 5.84 6.02 -12.01
N LEU A 97 5.74 6.36 -10.72
CA LEU A 97 4.51 6.20 -9.95
C LEU A 97 3.41 7.19 -10.37
N ILE A 98 3.77 8.32 -10.98
CA ILE A 98 2.82 9.35 -11.43
C ILE A 98 1.88 8.75 -12.48
N GLY A 99 0.58 8.93 -12.29
CA GLY A 99 -0.47 8.36 -13.12
C GLY A 99 -0.95 6.97 -12.70
N LEU A 100 -0.28 6.31 -11.74
CA LEU A 100 -0.82 5.10 -11.12
C LEU A 100 -1.94 5.45 -10.13
N ASN A 101 -2.79 4.48 -9.83
CA ASN A 101 -3.85 4.63 -8.83
C ASN A 101 -3.66 3.64 -7.69
N LEU A 102 -3.73 4.09 -6.43
CA LEU A 102 -3.45 3.24 -5.27
C LEU A 102 -4.46 2.10 -5.08
N HIS A 103 -5.69 2.26 -5.57
CA HIS A 103 -6.75 1.25 -5.46
C HIS A 103 -6.76 0.27 -6.64
N HIS A 104 -6.24 0.66 -7.81
CA HIS A 104 -6.31 -0.13 -9.04
C HIS A 104 -4.94 -0.68 -9.46
N ASN A 105 -4.69 -1.96 -9.17
CA ASN A 105 -3.49 -2.71 -9.58
C ASN A 105 -2.13 -2.11 -9.15
N PHE A 106 -2.11 -1.11 -8.26
CA PHE A 106 -0.91 -0.37 -7.87
C PHE A 106 0.33 -1.23 -7.67
N ARG A 107 0.26 -2.23 -6.78
CA ARG A 107 1.40 -3.11 -6.47
C ARG A 107 1.92 -3.90 -7.68
N ARG A 108 1.01 -4.31 -8.57
CA ARG A 108 1.37 -5.03 -9.81
C ARG A 108 2.06 -4.08 -10.79
N ASP A 109 1.54 -2.88 -10.96
CA ASP A 109 2.14 -1.88 -11.85
C ASP A 109 3.49 -1.38 -11.34
N VAL A 110 3.63 -1.20 -10.03
CA VAL A 110 4.93 -0.93 -9.39
C VAL A 110 5.93 -2.03 -9.69
N ALA A 111 5.57 -3.31 -9.50
CA ALA A 111 6.47 -4.42 -9.79
C ALA A 111 6.89 -4.47 -11.27
N ARG A 112 5.98 -4.11 -12.19
CA ARG A 112 6.27 -4.04 -13.63
C ARG A 112 7.19 -2.87 -13.99
N LEU A 113 7.01 -1.71 -13.38
CA LEU A 113 7.73 -0.48 -13.74
C LEU A 113 9.08 -0.34 -13.02
N LEU A 114 9.16 -0.80 -11.77
CA LEU A 114 10.28 -0.56 -10.85
C LEU A 114 10.94 -1.86 -10.37
N GLY A 115 10.57 -3.00 -10.96
CA GLY A 115 11.18 -4.29 -10.67
C GLY A 115 12.63 -4.39 -11.15
N GLY A 116 13.37 -5.36 -10.61
CA GLY A 116 14.76 -5.59 -10.97
C GLY A 116 15.68 -4.43 -10.54
N THR A 117 16.51 -3.96 -11.46
CA THR A 117 17.49 -2.89 -11.23
C THR A 117 16.99 -1.50 -11.59
N THR A 118 15.75 -1.37 -12.08
CA THR A 118 15.15 -0.07 -12.42
C THR A 118 14.88 0.75 -11.17
N GLY A 119 14.27 0.12 -10.16
CA GLY A 119 14.19 0.64 -8.79
C GLY A 119 15.22 -0.02 -7.89
N CYS A 120 15.19 0.32 -6.61
CA CYS A 120 15.89 -0.45 -5.58
C CYS A 120 14.87 -1.26 -4.75
N THR A 121 15.28 -2.42 -4.26
CA THR A 121 14.39 -3.29 -3.48
C THR A 121 13.75 -2.56 -2.29
N HIS A 122 14.52 -1.73 -1.60
CA HIS A 122 14.10 -1.06 -0.37
C HIS A 122 13.05 0.05 -0.63
N LEU A 123 13.26 0.95 -1.58
CA LEU A 123 12.25 1.97 -1.92
C LEU A 123 11.01 1.33 -2.57
N THR A 124 11.17 0.26 -3.37
CA THR A 124 10.03 -0.45 -3.96
C THR A 124 9.17 -1.17 -2.90
N GLU A 125 9.77 -1.59 -1.78
CA GLU A 125 9.04 -2.13 -0.63
C GLU A 125 8.12 -1.08 0.02
N LEU A 126 8.53 0.19 0.11
CA LEU A 126 7.69 1.26 0.64
C LEU A 126 6.37 1.39 -0.14
N CYS A 127 6.39 1.20 -1.46
CA CYS A 127 5.19 1.22 -2.29
C CYS A 127 4.13 0.19 -1.84
N ALA A 128 4.52 -0.91 -1.19
CA ALA A 128 3.58 -1.95 -0.79
C ALA A 128 2.59 -1.47 0.29
N ILE A 129 2.99 -0.51 1.13
CA ILE A 129 2.18 -0.01 2.25
C ILE A 129 1.37 1.25 1.92
N LEU A 130 1.75 2.00 0.88
CA LEU A 130 1.11 3.26 0.52
C LEU A 130 -0.41 3.14 0.30
N PRO A 131 -0.94 2.12 -0.41
CA PRO A 131 -2.38 2.03 -0.63
C PRO A 131 -3.19 1.94 0.66
N THR A 132 -2.75 1.12 1.60
CA THR A 132 -3.49 0.91 2.85
C THR A 132 -3.35 2.11 3.78
N ALA A 133 -2.18 2.75 3.84
CA ALA A 133 -1.98 3.96 4.62
C ALA A 133 -2.87 5.10 4.12
N ALA A 134 -2.89 5.34 2.80
CA ALA A 134 -3.74 6.36 2.17
C ALA A 134 -5.24 6.09 2.40
N ILE A 135 -5.69 4.86 2.16
CA ILE A 135 -7.10 4.47 2.35
C ILE A 135 -7.54 4.65 3.80
N GLN A 136 -6.68 4.32 4.76
CA GLN A 136 -6.99 4.49 6.19
C GLN A 136 -7.02 5.97 6.59
N ALA A 137 -6.15 6.80 6.01
CA ALA A 137 -6.19 8.25 6.23
C ALA A 137 -7.47 8.89 5.65
N PHE A 138 -7.99 8.37 4.54
CA PHE A 138 -9.21 8.89 3.91
C PHE A 138 -10.50 8.48 4.64
N ALA A 139 -10.46 7.40 5.44
CA ALA A 139 -11.64 6.88 6.12
C ALA A 139 -12.07 7.84 7.24
N GLY A 140 -13.25 8.45 7.11
CA GLY A 140 -13.78 9.46 8.03
C GLY A 140 -13.67 10.90 7.53
N ASP A 141 -12.63 11.23 6.77
CA ASP A 141 -12.41 12.59 6.24
C ASP A 141 -12.90 12.76 4.80
N VAL A 142 -12.61 11.78 3.94
CA VAL A 142 -13.00 11.79 2.51
C VAL A 142 -14.17 10.85 2.25
N TRP A 143 -14.24 9.73 2.96
CA TRP A 143 -15.34 8.79 2.87
C TRP A 143 -16.10 8.72 4.19
N ASP A 144 -17.43 8.93 4.11
CA ASP A 144 -18.32 8.74 5.25
C ASP A 144 -18.27 7.26 5.69
N THR A 145 -17.82 7.07 6.93
CA THR A 145 -17.72 5.76 7.59
C THR A 145 -18.94 5.50 8.48
N GLY A 146 -19.83 6.48 8.65
CA GLY A 146 -21.04 6.36 9.46
C GLY A 146 -22.14 5.57 8.75
N ASP A 147 -22.93 4.84 9.53
CA ASP A 147 -24.22 4.31 9.08
C ASP A 147 -25.22 5.49 9.13
N SER A 148 -25.25 6.30 8.08
CA SER A 148 -26.09 7.50 8.02
C SER A 148 -27.58 7.14 7.99
N ASN A 149 -28.13 6.87 9.18
CA ASN A 149 -29.55 7.05 9.49
C ASN A 149 -29.77 7.40 10.98
N GLY A 150 -29.86 8.70 11.28
CA GLY A 150 -30.62 9.27 12.40
C GLY A 150 -30.05 9.12 13.83
N GLY A 151 -29.27 10.09 14.29
CA GLY A 151 -28.92 10.20 15.72
C GLY A 151 -27.98 11.35 16.08
N THR A 152 -28.56 12.53 16.33
CA THR A 152 -28.01 13.74 16.98
C THR A 152 -26.59 13.67 17.59
N ARG A 153 -25.72 14.58 17.12
CA ARG A 153 -24.67 15.34 17.85
C ARG A 153 -24.02 16.29 16.83
N GLY A 154 -23.83 17.59 17.01
CA GLY A 154 -23.97 18.54 18.11
C GLY A 154 -23.13 19.75 17.72
N ALA A 155 -23.77 20.92 17.61
CA ALA A 155 -23.25 22.28 17.39
C ALA A 155 -21.74 22.48 17.13
N SER A 156 -21.41 22.91 15.91
CA SER A 156 -20.38 23.93 15.69
C SER A 156 -21.01 25.06 14.89
N ALA A 157 -21.12 26.22 15.52
CA ALA A 157 -21.60 27.45 14.92
C ALA A 157 -20.47 28.11 14.11
N GLY A 158 -20.77 28.48 12.87
CA GLY A 158 -19.89 29.25 12.00
C GLY A 158 -20.62 29.62 10.71
N SER A 159 -21.37 30.71 10.76
CA SER A 159 -22.16 31.30 9.67
C SER A 159 -21.31 31.68 8.45
N GLY A 160 -21.86 31.54 7.23
CA GLY A 160 -21.40 32.32 6.08
C GLY A 160 -21.64 31.75 4.68
N ASP A 161 -22.88 31.90 4.21
CA ASP A 161 -23.28 32.19 2.81
C ASP A 161 -23.31 31.07 1.72
N GLU A 162 -24.33 31.21 0.87
CA GLU A 162 -25.01 30.23 0.03
C GLU A 162 -24.46 30.12 -1.40
N SER A 163 -24.91 29.05 -2.07
CA SER A 163 -24.99 28.83 -3.53
C SER A 163 -23.89 28.01 -4.20
N SER A 164 -24.11 26.69 -4.19
CA SER A 164 -24.17 25.97 -5.46
C SER A 164 -25.06 24.73 -5.37
N ASN A 165 -26.15 24.79 -6.13
CA ASN A 165 -27.12 23.76 -6.44
C ASN A 165 -26.44 22.41 -6.79
N SER A 166 -26.73 21.36 -6.01
CA SER A 166 -26.35 19.98 -6.33
C SER A 166 -27.45 19.05 -5.84
N THR A 167 -28.40 18.77 -6.73
CA THR A 167 -29.26 17.59 -6.68
C THR A 167 -28.37 16.34 -6.84
N GLY A 168 -27.76 15.90 -5.75
CA GLY A 168 -27.03 14.64 -5.65
C GLY A 168 -27.86 13.66 -4.84
N GLU A 169 -28.59 12.80 -5.54
CA GLU A 169 -29.27 11.64 -4.97
C GLU A 169 -28.21 10.71 -4.38
N HIS A 170 -27.85 10.91 -3.11
CA HIS A 170 -26.98 10.02 -2.37
C HIS A 170 -27.72 8.70 -2.18
N SER A 171 -27.54 7.77 -3.12
CA SER A 171 -28.13 6.43 -3.04
C SER A 171 -27.65 5.79 -1.73
N ASN A 172 -28.53 5.77 -0.74
CA ASN A 172 -28.28 5.26 0.60
C ASN A 172 -28.22 3.71 0.60
N ASP A 173 -28.06 3.08 -0.56
CA ASP A 173 -28.20 1.63 -0.81
C ASP A 173 -26.86 0.89 -0.90
N LYS A 174 -25.73 1.57 -0.67
CA LYS A 174 -24.40 0.95 -0.66
C LYS A 174 -23.82 0.93 0.75
N PRO A 175 -23.23 -0.20 1.19
CA PRO A 175 -22.59 -0.27 2.49
C PRO A 175 -21.41 0.69 2.59
N PRO A 176 -21.10 1.22 3.79
CA PRO A 176 -19.87 1.96 4.05
C PRO A 176 -18.63 1.20 3.55
N PHE A 177 -17.67 1.93 2.98
CA PHE A 177 -16.54 1.36 2.23
C PHE A 177 -15.72 0.34 3.02
N GLN A 178 -15.61 0.51 4.34
CA GLN A 178 -14.85 -0.35 5.24
C GLN A 178 -15.48 -1.74 5.48
N LEU A 179 -16.79 -1.90 5.24
CA LEU A 179 -17.47 -3.18 5.45
C LEU A 179 -17.05 -4.22 4.40
N GLY A 180 -16.86 -5.46 4.84
CA GLY A 180 -16.38 -6.57 4.01
C GLY A 180 -14.88 -6.57 3.69
N ARG A 181 -14.11 -5.60 4.21
CA ARG A 181 -12.67 -5.43 3.87
C ARG A 181 -11.69 -5.85 4.96
N CYS A 182 -12.15 -6.13 6.17
CA CYS A 182 -11.33 -6.72 7.22
C CYS A 182 -12.11 -7.82 7.96
N HIS A 183 -11.40 -8.65 8.71
CA HIS A 183 -12.00 -9.79 9.39
C HIS A 183 -13.12 -9.37 10.37
N ALA A 184 -12.90 -8.30 11.13
CA ALA A 184 -13.88 -7.81 12.09
C ALA A 184 -15.13 -7.23 11.40
N LEU A 185 -14.96 -6.54 10.27
CA LEU A 185 -16.04 -5.87 9.54
C LEU A 185 -16.65 -6.72 8.42
N ARG A 186 -16.52 -8.06 8.47
CA ARG A 186 -17.21 -8.96 7.54
C ARG A 186 -18.73 -8.82 7.70
N PHE A 187 -19.49 -8.87 6.60
CA PHE A 187 -20.94 -8.63 6.62
C PHE A 187 -21.72 -9.63 7.50
N ASP A 188 -21.18 -10.82 7.73
CA ASP A 188 -21.72 -11.87 8.60
C ASP A 188 -21.06 -11.88 10.00
N GLY A 189 -20.38 -10.81 10.39
CA GLY A 189 -19.60 -10.73 11.63
C GLY A 189 -20.33 -10.03 12.77
N GLU A 190 -19.95 -10.36 14.01
CA GLU A 190 -20.52 -9.79 15.23
C GLU A 190 -20.41 -8.25 15.27
N ALA A 191 -19.28 -7.69 14.82
CA ALA A 191 -19.12 -6.23 14.79
C ALA A 191 -20.09 -5.56 13.82
N VAL A 192 -20.36 -6.16 12.64
CA VAL A 192 -21.36 -5.63 11.71
C VAL A 192 -22.76 -5.81 12.27
N GLN A 193 -23.05 -6.97 12.88
CA GLN A 193 -24.34 -7.21 13.55
C GLN A 193 -24.63 -6.17 14.64
N GLN A 194 -23.63 -5.83 15.44
CA GLN A 194 -23.78 -4.93 16.58
C GLN A 194 -23.75 -3.45 16.19
N PHE A 195 -22.82 -3.04 15.33
CA PHE A 195 -22.54 -1.62 15.06
C PHE A 195 -23.06 -1.13 13.70
N TYR A 196 -23.38 -2.03 12.77
CA TYR A 196 -23.88 -1.72 11.42
C TYR A 196 -25.04 -2.67 11.03
N PRO A 197 -26.08 -2.82 11.88
CA PRO A 197 -27.08 -3.88 11.75
C PRO A 197 -27.83 -3.84 10.42
N ARG A 198 -27.92 -2.66 9.78
CA ARG A 198 -28.51 -2.49 8.44
C ARG A 198 -27.80 -3.32 7.36
N TRP A 199 -26.48 -3.51 7.50
CA TRP A 199 -25.64 -4.17 6.52
C TRP A 199 -25.31 -5.62 6.91
N TYR A 200 -25.82 -6.11 8.04
CA TYR A 200 -25.59 -7.49 8.46
C TYR A 200 -26.21 -8.48 7.48
N GLY A 201 -25.42 -9.47 7.04
CA GLY A 201 -25.80 -10.43 6.01
C GLY A 201 -25.84 -9.85 4.58
N HIS A 202 -25.36 -8.62 4.36
CA HIS A 202 -25.26 -8.07 3.01
C HIS A 202 -24.35 -8.95 2.14
N ALA A 203 -24.93 -9.61 1.14
CA ALA A 203 -24.18 -10.32 0.12
C ALA A 203 -23.70 -9.29 -0.92
N PRO A 204 -22.39 -8.99 -1.02
CA PRO A 204 -21.91 -8.15 -2.11
C PRO A 204 -22.33 -8.83 -3.40
N ARG A 205 -23.03 -8.12 -4.30
CA ARG A 205 -23.27 -8.60 -5.67
C ARG A 205 -21.91 -9.06 -6.19
N SER A 206 -21.79 -10.36 -6.44
CA SER A 206 -20.61 -10.96 -7.03
C SER A 206 -20.23 -10.11 -8.23
N ALA A 207 -19.15 -9.34 -8.10
CA ALA A 207 -18.64 -8.52 -9.18
C ALA A 207 -18.45 -9.41 -10.42
N ASP A 208 -18.96 -8.94 -11.55
CA ASP A 208 -18.92 -9.51 -12.91
C ASP A 208 -17.50 -9.89 -13.39
N ARG A 209 -16.82 -10.79 -12.69
CA ARG A 209 -15.54 -11.38 -13.09
C ARG A 209 -15.71 -12.67 -13.91
N ALA A 210 -16.94 -13.06 -14.24
CA ALA A 210 -17.24 -14.31 -14.95
C ALA A 210 -17.76 -14.15 -16.39
N ALA A 211 -18.03 -12.93 -16.87
CA ALA A 211 -18.72 -12.71 -18.15
C ALA A 211 -17.84 -12.12 -19.28
N SER A 212 -16.54 -12.44 -19.32
CA SER A 212 -15.73 -12.20 -20.54
C SER A 212 -14.82 -13.36 -20.94
N SER A 213 -14.93 -14.51 -20.29
CA SER A 213 -14.18 -15.72 -20.68
C SER A 213 -15.14 -16.86 -20.97
N GLY A 214 -15.71 -16.86 -22.17
CA GLY A 214 -16.40 -18.03 -22.69
C GLY A 214 -17.38 -17.70 -23.80
N GLU A 215 -16.91 -17.61 -25.04
CA GLU A 215 -17.57 -18.25 -26.18
C GLU A 215 -16.71 -18.21 -27.46
N GLY A 216 -16.45 -19.39 -28.01
CA GLY A 216 -15.88 -19.65 -29.36
C GLY A 216 -14.36 -19.88 -29.37
N GLY A 217 -13.81 -21.02 -29.79
CA GLY A 217 -14.34 -22.19 -30.45
C GLY A 217 -13.15 -23.06 -30.86
N ASN A 218 -13.32 -24.37 -30.74
CA ASN A 218 -12.31 -25.41 -30.86
C ASN A 218 -11.84 -25.59 -32.32
N ALA A 219 -10.53 -25.74 -32.57
CA ALA A 219 -10.02 -26.38 -33.78
C ALA A 219 -8.64 -27.02 -33.52
N SER A 220 -8.65 -28.34 -33.58
CA SER A 220 -7.54 -29.28 -33.47
C SER A 220 -6.44 -29.07 -34.52
N GLY A 221 -5.20 -29.45 -34.19
CA GLY A 221 -4.28 -29.99 -35.19
C GLY A 221 -2.79 -29.67 -35.01
N MET A 222 -2.04 -30.73 -34.74
CA MET A 222 -0.66 -30.98 -35.18
C MET A 222 0.49 -30.71 -34.18
N ASN A 223 1.08 -31.85 -33.86
CA ASN A 223 2.33 -32.18 -33.19
C ASN A 223 3.53 -31.67 -34.02
N ASP A 224 4.56 -31.13 -33.37
CA ASP A 224 5.94 -31.63 -33.57
C ASP A 224 6.91 -31.04 -32.53
N GLY A 225 7.86 -31.88 -32.14
CA GLY A 225 8.72 -31.70 -30.99
C GLY A 225 9.85 -30.69 -31.16
N SER A 226 10.40 -30.28 -30.03
CA SER A 226 11.85 -30.31 -29.73
C SER A 226 12.06 -29.72 -28.34
N GLY A 227 12.74 -30.48 -27.49
CA GLY A 227 12.96 -30.12 -26.09
C GLY A 227 13.92 -28.97 -25.90
N ASN A 228 13.81 -28.33 -24.74
CA ASN A 228 14.97 -27.80 -24.05
C ASN A 228 14.68 -27.75 -22.55
N GLU A 229 15.36 -28.60 -21.79
CA GLU A 229 15.46 -28.51 -20.33
C GLU A 229 16.16 -27.20 -19.97
N VAL A 230 15.59 -26.44 -19.04
CA VAL A 230 16.29 -25.33 -18.39
C VAL A 230 16.38 -25.64 -16.90
N GLN A 231 17.62 -25.77 -16.46
CA GLN A 231 18.07 -26.24 -15.15
C GLN A 231 17.66 -25.28 -14.01
N SER A 232 17.25 -25.88 -12.90
CA SER A 232 17.06 -25.24 -11.60
C SER A 232 18.40 -24.79 -11.02
N ASN A 233 18.58 -23.48 -10.82
CA ASN A 233 19.70 -22.94 -10.03
C ASN A 233 19.28 -22.75 -8.57
N SER A 234 19.62 -23.75 -7.75
CA SER A 234 19.71 -23.62 -6.29
C SER A 234 21.10 -23.08 -5.93
N GLN A 235 21.20 -21.82 -5.53
CA GLN A 235 22.41 -21.30 -4.88
C GLN A 235 22.21 -21.26 -3.37
N THR A 236 22.94 -22.16 -2.72
CA THR A 236 23.18 -22.24 -1.28
C THR A 236 24.53 -21.56 -1.05
N GLU A 237 24.57 -20.46 -0.30
CA GLU A 237 25.83 -19.94 0.25
C GLU A 237 25.88 -20.25 1.74
N GLY A 238 26.71 -21.23 2.08
CA GLY A 238 27.21 -21.44 3.43
C GLY A 238 28.43 -20.54 3.68
N ASN A 239 28.56 -20.02 4.90
CA ASN A 239 29.78 -19.38 5.36
C ASN A 239 30.38 -20.20 6.49
N HIS A 240 31.60 -20.68 6.25
CA HIS A 240 32.51 -21.27 7.23
C HIS A 240 33.49 -20.20 7.73
N ALA A 241 33.94 -20.44 8.97
CA ALA A 241 35.01 -19.78 9.75
C ALA A 241 34.66 -18.43 10.40
#